data_AF-A0ABD5GDY1-F1
#
_entry.id   AF-A0ABD5GDY1-F1
#
_cell.length_a   1.000
_cell.length_b   1.000
_cell.length_c   1.000
_cell.angle_alpha   90.00
_cell.angle_beta   90.00
_cell.angle_gamma   90.00
#
_symmetry.space_group_name_H-M   'P 1'
#
loop_
_entity.id
_entity.type
_entity.pdbx_description
1 polymer ?
#
loop_
_entity_poly.entity_id
_entity_poly.type
_entity_poly.pdbx_seq_one_letter_code
_entity_poly.pdbx_strand_id
1 'polypeptide(L)' 'MTKPQKQVLEQLKAAGYVVDHEFRFDVLVHRGNDYRWIGGDGSQRRAMYGKR' A
#
# COMPACT_ATOMS: atom_id res chain seq x y z
N MET A 1 7.75 12.35 -11.68
CA MET A 1 6.61 12.89 -10.91
C MET A 1 6.03 11.75 -10.10
N THR A 2 6.04 11.85 -8.77
CA THR A 2 5.44 10.84 -7.88
C THR A 2 3.92 10.91 -8.04
N LYS A 3 3.25 9.76 -8.24
CA LYS A 3 1.79 9.72 -8.39
C LYS A 3 1.14 9.95 -7.02
N PRO A 4 0.03 10.68 -6.90
CA PRO A 4 -0.66 10.84 -5.61
C PRO A 4 -1.03 9.47 -5.01
N GLN A 5 -0.95 9.34 -3.67
CA GLN A 5 -1.29 8.12 -2.92
C GLN A 5 -2.63 7.50 -3.38
N LYS A 6 -3.65 8.34 -3.61
CA LYS A 6 -4.96 7.90 -4.11
C LYS A 6 -4.87 7.13 -5.42
N GLN A 7 -4.10 7.62 -6.40
CA GLN A 7 -3.95 6.96 -7.70
C GLN A 7 -3.19 5.64 -7.56
N VAL A 8 -2.19 5.58 -6.68
CA VAL A 8 -1.46 4.33 -6.39
C VAL A 8 -2.39 3.30 -5.73
N LEU A 9 -3.21 3.73 -4.77
CA LEU A 9 -4.20 2.87 -4.12
C LEU A 9 -5.24 2.34 -5.09
N GLU A 10 -5.75 3.15 -6.02
CA GLU A 10 -6.68 2.67 -7.04
C GLU A 10 -6.05 1.62 -7.97
N GLN A 11 -4.80 1.82 -8.39
CA GLN A 11 -4.06 0.83 -9.18
C GLN A 11 -3.86 -0.48 -8.42
N LEU A 12 -3.55 -0.40 -7.13
CA LEU A 12 -3.35 -1.58 -6.28
C LEU A 12 -4.67 -2.31 -6.02
N LYS A 13 -5.77 -1.58 -5.79
CA LYS A 13 -7.11 -2.16 -5.69
C LYS A 13 -7.51 -2.89 -6.97
N ALA A 14 -7.25 -2.31 -8.14
CA ALA A 14 -7.48 -2.97 -9.43
C ALA A 14 -6.61 -4.22 -9.63
N ALA A 15 -5.41 -4.26 -9.03
CA ALA A 15 -4.51 -5.42 -9.04
C ALA A 15 -4.83 -6.48 -7.95
N GLY A 16 -5.92 -6.27 -7.19
CA GLY A 16 -6.41 -7.18 -6.16
C GLY A 16 -5.81 -6.98 -4.76
N TYR A 17 -5.11 -5.87 -4.51
CA TYR A 17 -4.71 -5.51 -3.15
C TYR A 17 -5.90 -4.91 -2.38
N VAL A 18 -5.99 -5.24 -1.11
CA VAL A 18 -6.96 -4.67 -0.19
C VAL A 18 -6.25 -3.83 0.87
N VAL A 19 -6.93 -2.83 1.41
CA VAL A 19 -6.41 -2.00 2.50
C VAL A 19 -6.51 -2.79 3.79
N ASP A 20 -5.38 -2.95 4.48
CA ASP A 20 -5.29 -3.59 5.80
C ASP A 20 -5.43 -2.55 6.91
N HIS A 21 -4.70 -1.43 6.78
CA HIS A 21 -4.66 -0.39 7.79
C HIS A 21 -4.33 0.99 7.20
N GLU A 22 -5.01 2.03 7.68
CA GLU A 22 -4.77 3.42 7.27
C GLU A 22 -4.11 4.18 8.42
N PHE A 23 -2.94 4.73 8.16
CA PHE A 23 -2.21 5.62 9.08
C PHE A 23 -2.28 7.06 8.58
N ARG A 24 -1.90 8.00 9.44
CA ARG A 24 -1.99 9.45 9.15
C ARG A 24 -1.37 9.86 7.80
N PHE A 25 -0.31 9.19 7.36
CA PHE A 25 0.40 9.50 6.13
C PHE A 25 0.68 8.30 5.23
N ASP A 26 0.40 7.08 5.69
CA ASP A 26 0.74 5.84 4.99
C ASP A 26 -0.46 4.89 5.02
N VAL A 27 -0.65 4.12 3.96
CA VAL A 27 -1.67 3.08 3.89
C VAL A 27 -0.99 1.74 3.69
N LEU A 28 -1.26 0.80 4.59
CA LEU A 28 -0.86 -0.59 4.44
C LEU A 28 -1.89 -1.32 3.60
N VAL A 29 -1.45 -1.89 2.49
CA VAL A 29 -2.27 -2.77 1.65
C VAL A 29 -1.64 -4.15 1.57
N HIS A 30 -2.46 -5.16 1.28
CA HIS A 30 -1.97 -6.51 1.08
C HIS A 30 -2.72 -7.27 -0.03
N ARG A 31 -2.05 -8.26 -0.62
CA ARG A 31 -2.63 -9.25 -1.53
C ARG A 31 -2.08 -10.63 -1.18
N GLY A 32 -2.88 -11.44 -0.49
CA GLY A 32 -2.38 -12.67 0.12
C GLY A 32 -1.27 -12.36 1.12
N ASN A 33 -0.07 -12.90 0.90
CA ASN A 33 1.10 -12.68 1.75
C ASN A 33 1.99 -11.49 1.30
N ASP A 34 1.64 -10.76 0.23
CA ASP A 34 2.38 -9.56 -0.16
C ASP A 34 1.80 -8.32 0.51
N TYR A 35 2.55 -7.72 1.43
CA TYR A 35 2.17 -6.49 2.12
C TYR A 35 2.99 -5.31 1.62
N ARG A 36 2.36 -4.14 1.47
CA ARG A 36 3.00 -2.92 0.97
C ARG A 36 2.50 -1.67 1.71
N TRP A 37 3.45 -0.84 2.12
CA TRP A 37 3.23 0.51 2.58
C TRP A 37 3.16 1.47 1.40
N ILE A 38 2.10 2.28 1.38
CA ILE A 38 1.86 3.32 0.38
C ILE A 38 1.90 4.67 1.07
N GLY A 39 2.98 5.41 0.90
CA GLY A 39 3.13 6.75 1.47
C GLY A 39 2.22 7.78 0.80
N GLY A 40 2.00 8.91 1.47
CA GLY A 40 1.19 10.03 0.99
C GLY A 40 1.70 10.62 -0.34
N ASP A 41 3.00 10.50 -0.58
CA ASP A 41 3.66 10.86 -1.84
C ASP A 41 3.50 9.80 -2.95
N GLY A 42 2.85 8.67 -2.64
CA GLY A 42 2.71 7.51 -3.53
C GLY A 42 3.92 6.59 -3.58
N SER A 43 4.91 6.79 -2.70
CA SER A 43 6.02 5.86 -2.56
C SER A 43 5.51 4.48 -2.09
N GLN A 44 6.07 3.42 -2.66
CA GLN A 44 5.71 2.04 -2.33
C GLN A 44 6.89 1.34 -1.67
N ARG A 45 6.66 0.72 -0.51
CA ARG A 45 7.66 -0.09 0.19
C ARG A 45 7.05 -1.41 0.59
N ARG A 46 7.74 -2.52 0.32
CA ARG A 46 7.27 -3.83 0.79
C ARG A 46 7.31 -3.84 2.31
N ALA A 47 6.20 -4.14 2.95
CA ALA A 47 6.18 -4.30 4.40
C ALA A 47 6.82 -5.66 4.71
N MET A 48 7.87 -5.67 5.52
CA MET A 48 8.36 -6.89 6.15
C MET A 48 7.40 -7.27 7.28
N TYR A 49 6.13 -7.55 6.96
CA TYR A 49 5.27 -8.31 7.86
C TYR A 49 5.67 -9.78 7.72
N GLY A 50 6.89 -10.09 8.17
CA GLY A 50 7.32 -11.46 8.39
C GLY A 50 6.56 -11.96 9.59
N LYS A 51 5.65 -12.92 9.37
CA LYS A 51 5.04 -13.74 10.43
C LYS A 51 6.16 -14.14 11.41
N ARG A 52 6.14 -13.56 12.61
CA ARG A 52 6.66 -14.24 13.79
C ARG A 52 5.52 -15.08 14.33
#